data_AF-A0A2V1D0H0-F1
#
_entry.id   AF-A0A2V1D0H0-F1
#
_cell.length_a   1.000
_cell.length_b   1.000
_cell.length_c   1.000
_cell.angle_alpha   90.00
_cell.angle_beta   90.00
_cell.angle_gamma   90.00
#
_symmetry.space_group_name_H-M   'P 1'
#
loop_
_entity.id
_entity.type
_entity.pdbx_description
1 polymer ?
#
loop_
_entity_poly.entity_id
_entity_poly.type
_entity_poly.pdbx_seq_one_letter_code
_entity_poly.pdbx_strand_id
1 'polypeptide(L)'
;MAPRSIPLLLLTKIAVLADYYNCTEAIELSTEIWVRDLKDTTPIPSNYCRNLMLWMCIAWVLRLPQEFTQTTAVAIKRSNQKELPTLALPITGFVGRSTSWTRIEAIGTVVSQLHDLLEEYRNADYCCPSGIHSFECGSILYGALTKGIDSSGLLVPYPVAPFSGMSIWEIYLKVHDIKSPVWCNPGSGRFRTHHSCNLNERVTEIVDKVMRRVNGLELKEFGRT
;
A
#
# COMPACT_ATOMS: atom_id res chain seq x y z
N MET A 1 -13.72 -15.48 37.58
CA MET A 1 -12.65 -14.46 37.52
C MET A 1 -11.84 -14.73 36.27
N ALA A 2 -11.72 -13.77 35.36
CA ALA A 2 -10.92 -13.90 34.15
C ALA A 2 -9.43 -13.60 34.45
N PRO A 3 -8.47 -14.23 33.74
CA PRO A 3 -7.05 -13.87 33.84
C PRO A 3 -6.81 -12.42 33.41
N ARG A 4 -5.76 -11.76 33.93
CA ARG A 4 -5.43 -10.37 33.56
C ARG A 4 -4.72 -10.22 32.21
N SER A 5 -4.03 -11.26 31.76
CA SER A 5 -3.30 -11.30 30.49
C SER A 5 -3.57 -12.62 29.79
N ILE A 6 -3.73 -12.57 28.47
CA ILE A 6 -3.88 -13.75 27.62
C ILE A 6 -3.11 -13.56 26.31
N PRO A 7 -2.61 -14.63 25.67
CA PRO A 7 -1.96 -14.53 24.36
C PRO A 7 -2.91 -14.00 23.29
N LEU A 8 -2.38 -13.24 22.33
CA LEU A 8 -3.14 -12.68 21.19
C LEU A 8 -4.01 -13.73 20.49
N LEU A 9 -3.43 -14.91 20.20
CA LEU A 9 -4.13 -16.02 19.56
C LEU A 9 -5.31 -16.53 20.41
N LEU A 10 -5.19 -16.54 21.73
CA LEU A 10 -6.27 -16.97 22.61
C LEU A 10 -7.42 -15.95 22.60
N LEU A 11 -7.11 -14.65 22.66
CA LEU A 11 -8.13 -13.61 22.52
C LEU A 11 -8.86 -13.72 21.18
N THR A 12 -8.14 -13.92 20.08
CA THR A 12 -8.78 -14.09 18.76
C THR A 12 -9.76 -15.26 18.77
N LYS A 13 -9.39 -16.41 19.34
CA LYS A 13 -10.27 -17.57 19.45
C LYS A 13 -11.52 -17.28 20.29
N ILE A 14 -11.34 -16.61 21.44
CA ILE A 14 -12.46 -16.21 22.32
C ILE A 14 -13.39 -15.26 21.58
N ALA A 15 -12.85 -14.23 20.92
CA ALA A 15 -13.64 -13.26 20.14
C ALA A 15 -14.46 -13.95 19.05
N VAL A 16 -13.83 -14.82 18.26
CA VAL A 16 -14.51 -15.59 17.19
C VAL A 16 -15.65 -16.45 17.76
N LEU A 17 -15.44 -17.14 18.88
CA LEU A 17 -16.49 -17.93 19.51
C LEU A 17 -17.62 -17.04 20.03
N ALA A 18 -17.30 -15.88 20.60
CA ALA A 18 -18.30 -14.95 21.09
C ALA A 18 -19.15 -14.34 19.97
N ASP A 19 -18.55 -14.00 18.81
CA ASP A 19 -19.29 -13.58 17.62
C ASP A 19 -20.17 -14.73 17.09
N TYR A 20 -19.62 -15.95 17.03
CA TYR A 20 -20.38 -17.14 16.58
C TYR A 20 -21.62 -17.43 17.43
N TYR A 21 -21.52 -17.27 18.76
CA TYR A 21 -22.64 -17.48 19.68
C TYR A 21 -23.45 -16.20 19.98
N ASN A 22 -23.18 -15.09 19.29
CA ASN A 22 -23.79 -13.77 19.54
C ASN A 22 -23.74 -13.33 21.02
N CYS A 23 -22.62 -13.59 21.71
CA CYS A 23 -22.43 -13.28 23.13
C CYS A 23 -21.22 -12.35 23.38
N THR A 24 -20.88 -11.50 22.41
CA THR A 24 -19.78 -10.52 22.53
C THR A 24 -19.97 -9.58 23.73
N GLU A 25 -21.20 -9.21 24.06
CA GLU A 25 -21.54 -8.38 25.23
C GLU A 25 -21.14 -9.05 26.56
N ALA A 26 -21.27 -10.37 26.65
CA ALA A 26 -20.96 -11.12 27.88
C ALA A 26 -19.44 -11.12 28.21
N ILE A 27 -18.58 -10.85 27.21
CA ILE A 27 -17.13 -10.85 27.37
C ILE A 27 -16.51 -9.45 27.33
N GLU A 28 -17.31 -8.41 27.11
CA GLU A 28 -16.86 -7.03 26.84
C GLU A 28 -15.85 -6.53 27.89
N LEU A 29 -16.23 -6.60 29.18
CA LEU A 29 -15.36 -6.20 30.31
C LEU A 29 -14.01 -6.95 30.34
N SER A 30 -14.01 -8.24 30.01
CA SER A 30 -12.77 -9.02 29.98
C SER A 30 -11.93 -8.67 28.76
N THR A 31 -12.57 -8.45 27.61
CA THR A 31 -11.88 -8.09 26.37
C THR A 31 -11.25 -6.70 26.44
N GLU A 32 -11.84 -5.73 27.11
CA GLU A 32 -11.21 -4.41 27.32
C GLU A 32 -9.87 -4.53 28.07
N ILE A 33 -9.85 -5.36 29.13
CA ILE A 33 -8.64 -5.61 29.92
C ILE A 33 -7.57 -6.27 29.06
N TRP A 34 -7.94 -7.32 28.32
CA TRP A 34 -7.01 -8.07 27.48
C TRP A 34 -6.50 -7.27 26.29
N VAL A 35 -7.35 -6.46 25.63
CA VAL A 35 -6.94 -5.58 24.53
C VAL A 35 -5.93 -4.55 25.02
N ARG A 36 -6.16 -3.96 26.20
CA ARG A 36 -5.22 -3.01 26.81
C ARG A 36 -3.86 -3.66 27.08
N ASP A 37 -3.85 -4.83 27.70
CA ASP A 37 -2.62 -5.60 27.96
C ASP A 37 -1.90 -6.00 26.66
N LEU A 38 -2.64 -6.39 25.62
CA LEU A 38 -2.07 -6.78 24.33
C LEU A 38 -1.47 -5.59 23.57
N LYS A 39 -2.02 -4.38 23.71
CA LYS A 39 -1.41 -3.18 23.12
C LYS A 39 0.01 -2.94 23.63
N ASP A 40 0.27 -3.27 24.89
CA ASP A 40 1.58 -3.11 25.52
C ASP A 40 2.50 -4.31 25.24
N THR A 41 1.98 -5.54 25.32
CA THR A 41 2.78 -6.76 25.24
C THR A 41 2.99 -7.29 23.82
N THR A 42 2.00 -7.16 22.94
CA THR A 42 2.01 -7.65 21.55
C THR A 42 1.33 -6.63 20.63
N PRO A 43 1.94 -5.44 20.42
CA PRO A 43 1.31 -4.35 19.67
C PRO A 43 0.99 -4.71 18.21
N ILE A 44 0.14 -3.90 17.58
CA ILE A 44 -0.20 -4.04 16.16
C ILE A 44 1.08 -3.94 15.31
N PRO A 45 1.43 -4.99 14.53
CA PRO A 45 2.64 -4.98 13.71
C PRO A 45 2.58 -3.93 12.59
N SER A 46 3.74 -3.35 12.25
CA SER A 46 3.88 -2.43 11.10
C SER A 46 4.08 -3.14 9.76
N ASN A 47 4.19 -4.47 9.76
CA ASN A 47 4.37 -5.31 8.58
C ASN A 47 3.27 -6.38 8.51
N TYR A 48 3.03 -6.87 7.30
CA TYR A 48 2.09 -7.96 7.08
C TYR A 48 2.63 -9.27 7.68
N CYS A 49 1.91 -9.81 8.67
CA CYS A 49 2.26 -11.07 9.33
C CYS A 49 1.04 -11.71 9.99
N ARG A 50 1.22 -12.91 10.57
CA ARG A 50 0.14 -13.62 11.28
C ARG A 50 -0.47 -12.80 12.41
N ASN A 51 0.34 -12.10 13.21
CA ASN A 51 -0.16 -11.31 14.34
C ASN A 51 -1.02 -10.13 13.86
N LEU A 52 -0.70 -9.53 12.71
CA LEU A 52 -1.52 -8.49 12.11
C LEU A 52 -2.93 -9.01 11.77
N MET A 53 -3.01 -10.22 11.21
CA MET A 53 -4.28 -10.86 10.86
C MET A 53 -5.12 -11.19 12.11
N LEU A 54 -4.46 -11.64 13.19
CA LEU A 54 -5.13 -11.89 14.47
C LEU A 54 -5.70 -10.58 15.07
N TRP A 55 -4.92 -9.50 15.05
CA TRP A 55 -5.35 -8.18 15.48
C TRP A 55 -6.51 -7.63 14.65
N MET A 56 -6.45 -7.78 13.32
CA MET A 56 -7.52 -7.36 12.42
C MET A 56 -8.83 -8.11 12.72
N CYS A 57 -8.75 -9.41 13.00
CA CYS A 57 -9.91 -10.20 13.40
C CYS A 57 -10.48 -9.74 14.75
N ILE A 58 -9.62 -9.51 15.74
CA ILE A 58 -10.04 -9.01 17.06
C ILE A 58 -10.73 -7.65 16.90
N ALA A 59 -10.12 -6.73 16.16
CA ALA A 59 -10.65 -5.39 15.95
C ALA A 59 -11.99 -5.40 15.21
N TRP A 60 -12.15 -6.31 14.23
CA TRP A 60 -13.42 -6.49 13.56
C TRP A 60 -14.52 -7.04 14.48
N VAL A 61 -14.21 -8.10 15.23
CA VAL A 61 -15.19 -8.81 16.06
C VAL A 61 -15.62 -7.96 17.26
N LEU A 62 -14.64 -7.40 17.97
CA LEU A 62 -14.86 -6.57 19.16
C LEU A 62 -15.19 -5.11 18.83
N ARG A 63 -15.37 -4.78 17.55
CA ARG A 63 -15.72 -3.43 17.07
C ARG A 63 -14.77 -2.34 17.58
N LEU A 64 -13.47 -2.54 17.35
CA LEU A 64 -12.40 -1.62 17.71
C LEU A 64 -12.00 -0.78 16.47
N PRO A 65 -12.59 0.42 16.26
CA PRO A 65 -12.46 1.13 14.98
C PRO A 65 -11.03 1.56 14.68
N GLN A 66 -10.29 2.06 15.66
CA GLN A 66 -8.92 2.54 15.47
C GLN A 66 -7.99 1.40 15.05
N GLU A 67 -8.07 0.28 15.74
CA GLU A 67 -7.27 -0.93 15.52
C GLU A 67 -7.65 -1.56 14.18
N PHE A 68 -8.93 -1.52 13.81
CA PHE A 68 -9.41 -2.04 12.53
C PHE A 68 -8.85 -1.22 11.36
N THR A 69 -8.96 0.11 11.42
CA THR A 69 -8.35 1.00 10.42
C THR A 69 -6.84 0.78 10.37
N GLN A 70 -6.15 0.71 11.51
CA GLN A 70 -4.70 0.54 11.53
C GLN A 70 -4.27 -0.81 10.91
N THR A 71 -4.91 -1.91 11.29
CA THR A 71 -4.54 -3.25 10.83
C THR A 71 -4.81 -3.45 9.34
N THR A 72 -5.95 -2.95 8.85
CA THR A 72 -6.28 -2.98 7.42
C THR A 72 -5.36 -2.08 6.61
N ALA A 73 -4.99 -0.88 7.11
CA ALA A 73 -4.02 -0.01 6.43
C ALA A 73 -2.67 -0.70 6.22
N VAL A 74 -2.15 -1.38 7.25
CA VAL A 74 -0.90 -2.14 7.14
C VAL A 74 -1.07 -3.28 6.14
N ALA A 75 -2.18 -4.01 6.18
CA ALA A 75 -2.44 -5.12 5.27
C ALA A 75 -2.53 -4.66 3.80
N ILE A 76 -3.24 -3.56 3.51
CA ILE A 76 -3.32 -2.98 2.16
C ILE A 76 -1.93 -2.57 1.67
N LYS A 77 -1.14 -1.87 2.50
CA LYS A 77 0.18 -1.33 2.09
C LYS A 77 1.26 -2.39 1.95
N ARG A 78 1.25 -3.41 2.82
CA ARG A 78 2.39 -4.34 3.02
C ARG A 78 2.12 -5.76 2.51
N SER A 79 0.87 -6.16 2.26
CA SER A 79 0.59 -7.51 1.78
C SER A 79 0.94 -7.66 0.31
N ASN A 80 1.67 -8.72 -0.03
CA ASN A 80 1.96 -9.14 -1.40
C ASN A 80 1.18 -10.40 -1.82
N GLN A 81 0.23 -10.86 -1.00
CA GLN A 81 -0.51 -12.11 -1.22
C GLN A 81 -1.68 -11.89 -2.19
N LYS A 82 -1.96 -12.79 -3.14
CA LYS A 82 -3.11 -12.66 -4.05
C LYS A 82 -4.42 -12.31 -3.30
N GLU A 83 -4.70 -13.03 -2.22
CA GLU A 83 -5.83 -12.79 -1.32
C GLU A 83 -5.36 -12.89 0.13
N LEU A 84 -6.01 -12.15 1.02
CA LEU A 84 -5.75 -12.31 2.44
C LEU A 84 -6.29 -13.66 2.93
N PRO A 85 -5.50 -14.45 3.68
CA PRO A 85 -5.94 -15.72 4.22
C PRO A 85 -7.05 -15.46 5.23
N THR A 86 -8.15 -16.19 5.08
CA THR A 86 -9.31 -16.09 5.97
C THR A 86 -9.05 -16.69 7.35
N LEU A 87 -7.89 -17.33 7.57
CA LEU A 87 -7.53 -18.04 8.81
C LEU A 87 -8.61 -19.04 9.30
N ALA A 88 -9.46 -19.55 8.39
CA ALA A 88 -10.66 -20.33 8.71
C ALA A 88 -11.68 -19.60 9.61
N LEU A 89 -11.64 -18.27 9.63
CA LEU A 89 -12.55 -17.40 10.35
C LEU A 89 -13.58 -16.85 9.35
N PRO A 90 -14.87 -17.23 9.44
CA PRO A 90 -15.92 -16.88 8.47
C PRO A 90 -16.01 -15.36 8.22
N ILE A 91 -15.70 -14.63 9.27
CA ILE A 91 -15.88 -13.20 9.45
C ILE A 91 -14.81 -12.39 8.68
N THR A 92 -13.63 -12.97 8.45
CA THR A 92 -12.50 -12.29 7.77
C THR A 92 -12.60 -12.31 6.25
N GLY A 93 -13.53 -13.08 5.66
CA GLY A 93 -13.65 -13.21 4.20
C GLY A 93 -14.12 -11.94 3.49
N PHE A 94 -14.96 -11.11 4.12
CA PHE A 94 -15.40 -9.84 3.54
C PHE A 94 -14.33 -8.76 3.68
N VAL A 95 -13.79 -8.58 4.89
CA VAL A 95 -12.66 -7.66 5.16
C VAL A 95 -11.45 -8.00 4.29
N GLY A 96 -11.15 -9.29 4.14
CA GLY A 96 -10.07 -9.78 3.29
C GLY A 96 -10.26 -9.41 1.82
N ARG A 97 -11.49 -9.50 1.31
CA ARG A 97 -11.83 -9.07 -0.07
C ARG A 97 -11.71 -7.56 -0.23
N SER A 98 -12.31 -6.77 0.65
CA SER A 98 -12.21 -5.30 0.58
C SER A 98 -10.76 -4.82 0.66
N THR A 99 -9.97 -5.40 1.56
CA THR A 99 -8.53 -5.10 1.69
C THR A 99 -7.78 -5.45 0.40
N SER A 100 -8.05 -6.62 -0.17
CA SER A 100 -7.40 -7.07 -1.42
C SER A 100 -7.80 -6.17 -2.59
N TRP A 101 -9.07 -5.76 -2.65
CA TRP A 101 -9.58 -4.83 -3.66
C TRP A 101 -8.87 -3.48 -3.60
N THR A 102 -8.83 -2.84 -2.42
CA THR A 102 -8.15 -1.54 -2.25
C THR A 102 -6.67 -1.63 -2.61
N ARG A 103 -6.00 -2.75 -2.30
CA ARG A 103 -4.62 -2.95 -2.73
C ARG A 103 -4.51 -3.03 -4.26
N ILE A 104 -5.36 -3.83 -4.91
CA ILE A 104 -5.36 -3.99 -6.36
C ILE A 104 -5.59 -2.64 -7.06
N GLU A 105 -6.56 -1.87 -6.59
CA GLU A 105 -6.86 -0.53 -7.11
C GLU A 105 -5.65 0.42 -6.96
N ALA A 106 -5.02 0.43 -5.78
CA ALA A 106 -3.87 1.27 -5.52
C ALA A 106 -2.66 0.90 -6.40
N ILE A 107 -2.33 -0.40 -6.51
CA ILE A 107 -1.24 -0.86 -7.38
C ILE A 107 -1.56 -0.54 -8.84
N GLY A 108 -2.77 -0.84 -9.30
CA GLY A 108 -3.21 -0.53 -10.67
C GLY A 108 -3.12 0.97 -10.98
N THR A 109 -3.47 1.82 -10.02
CA THR A 109 -3.37 3.28 -10.14
C THR A 109 -1.92 3.76 -10.28
N VAL A 110 -0.97 3.17 -9.55
CA VAL A 110 0.46 3.47 -9.72
C VAL A 110 0.95 3.02 -11.09
N VAL A 111 0.66 1.76 -11.46
CA VAL A 111 1.11 1.18 -12.73
C VAL A 111 0.56 2.00 -13.90
N SER A 112 -0.74 2.30 -13.92
CA SER A 112 -1.35 3.13 -14.97
C SER A 112 -0.66 4.48 -15.11
N GLN A 113 -0.51 5.24 -14.02
CA GLN A 113 0.08 6.59 -14.07
C GLN A 113 1.56 6.57 -14.51
N LEU A 114 2.32 5.54 -14.14
CA LEU A 114 3.70 5.38 -14.62
C LEU A 114 3.75 5.09 -16.13
N HIS A 115 2.82 4.29 -16.64
CA HIS A 115 2.70 4.01 -18.09
C HIS A 115 2.15 5.20 -18.87
N ASP A 116 1.22 5.98 -18.30
CA ASP A 116 0.75 7.23 -18.88
C ASP A 116 1.91 8.24 -19.02
N LEU A 117 2.79 8.30 -18.01
CA LEU A 117 4.01 9.12 -18.04
C LEU A 117 5.02 8.64 -19.09
N LEU A 118 5.14 7.33 -19.30
CA LEU A 118 5.94 6.78 -20.41
C LEU A 118 5.42 7.26 -21.76
N GLU A 119 4.11 7.16 -21.99
CA GLU A 119 3.51 7.60 -23.25
C GLU A 119 3.59 9.13 -23.43
N GLU A 120 3.52 9.91 -22.35
CA GLU A 120 3.77 11.36 -22.38
C GLU A 120 5.17 11.69 -22.91
N TYR A 121 6.22 11.05 -22.38
CA TYR A 121 7.61 11.30 -22.82
C TYR A 121 7.93 10.71 -24.19
N ARG A 122 7.21 9.66 -24.60
CA ARG A 122 7.35 9.05 -25.93
C ARG A 122 6.75 9.91 -27.03
N ASN A 123 5.77 10.74 -26.72
CA ASN A 123 5.02 11.52 -27.70
C ASN A 123 5.95 12.44 -28.52
N ALA A 124 5.82 12.39 -29.84
CA ALA A 124 6.58 13.24 -30.76
C ALA A 124 6.33 14.74 -30.53
N ASP A 125 5.14 15.09 -30.04
CA ASP A 125 4.73 16.46 -29.73
C ASP A 125 5.01 16.85 -28.27
N TYR A 126 5.76 16.04 -27.51
CA TYR A 126 6.15 16.37 -26.14
C TYR A 126 6.84 17.74 -26.11
N CYS A 127 6.42 18.59 -25.17
CA CYS A 127 7.00 19.91 -24.95
C CYS A 127 7.67 19.95 -23.57
N CYS A 128 8.97 20.21 -23.55
CA CYS A 128 9.72 20.32 -22.31
C CYS A 128 9.26 21.55 -21.52
N PRO A 129 9.03 21.44 -20.20
CA PRO A 129 8.71 22.59 -19.34
C PRO A 129 9.74 23.72 -19.38
N SER A 130 10.99 23.44 -19.72
CA SER A 130 12.04 24.46 -19.90
C SER A 130 11.89 25.29 -21.19
N GLY A 131 11.00 24.87 -22.11
CA GLY A 131 10.73 25.53 -23.39
C GLY A 131 11.78 25.28 -24.49
N ILE A 132 12.85 24.52 -24.20
CA ILE A 132 13.94 24.22 -25.15
C ILE A 132 14.28 22.73 -25.16
N HIS A 133 14.82 22.24 -26.28
CA HIS A 133 15.29 20.85 -26.44
C HIS A 133 14.24 19.79 -26.07
N SER A 134 12.99 20.01 -26.47
CA SER A 134 11.87 19.13 -26.11
C SER A 134 12.07 17.69 -26.59
N PHE A 135 12.57 17.52 -27.82
CA PHE A 135 12.85 16.20 -28.38
C PHE A 135 13.89 15.42 -27.56
N GLU A 136 15.02 16.05 -27.22
CA GLU A 136 16.07 15.43 -26.41
C GLU A 136 15.59 15.16 -24.98
N CYS A 137 14.88 16.11 -24.37
CA CYS A 137 14.33 15.97 -23.03
C CYS A 137 13.36 14.78 -22.95
N GLY A 138 12.38 14.71 -23.86
CA GLY A 138 11.43 13.60 -23.94
C GLY A 138 12.14 12.26 -24.15
N SER A 139 13.09 12.19 -25.09
CA SER A 139 13.87 10.97 -25.37
C SER A 139 14.67 10.48 -24.15
N ILE A 140 15.32 11.40 -23.44
CA ILE A 140 16.14 11.08 -22.26
C ILE A 140 15.26 10.64 -21.09
N LEU A 141 14.17 11.36 -20.81
CA LEU A 141 13.24 11.03 -19.75
C LEU A 141 12.51 9.72 -20.03
N TYR A 142 12.08 9.49 -21.28
CA TYR A 142 11.48 8.23 -21.72
C TYR A 142 12.43 7.06 -21.49
N GLY A 143 13.68 7.16 -21.93
CA GLY A 143 14.67 6.10 -21.76
C GLY A 143 15.00 5.83 -20.28
N ALA A 144 15.09 6.88 -19.45
CA ALA A 144 15.33 6.73 -18.02
C ALA A 144 14.14 6.09 -17.29
N LEU A 145 12.92 6.56 -17.58
CA LEU A 145 11.71 6.01 -16.99
C LEU A 145 11.49 4.56 -17.42
N THR A 146 11.74 4.23 -18.69
CA THR A 146 11.64 2.86 -19.20
C THR A 146 12.56 1.93 -18.40
N LYS A 147 13.83 2.32 -18.21
CA LYS A 147 14.78 1.55 -17.39
C LYS A 147 14.35 1.44 -15.92
N GLY A 148 13.81 2.53 -15.35
CA GLY A 148 13.33 2.56 -13.97
C GLY A 148 12.16 1.61 -13.73
N ILE A 149 11.13 1.70 -14.57
CA ILE A 149 9.93 0.84 -14.51
C ILE A 149 10.29 -0.62 -14.78
N ASP A 150 11.19 -0.89 -15.74
CA ASP A 150 11.68 -2.24 -16.02
C ASP A 150 12.41 -2.86 -14.82
N SER A 151 13.37 -2.12 -14.24
CA SER A 151 14.09 -2.56 -13.04
C SER A 151 13.19 -2.76 -11.81
N SER A 152 12.03 -2.08 -11.78
CA SER A 152 11.02 -2.25 -10.74
C SER A 152 10.16 -3.50 -10.93
N GLY A 153 10.20 -4.12 -12.12
CA GLY A 153 9.36 -5.25 -12.52
C GLY A 153 7.96 -4.82 -12.98
N LEU A 154 7.82 -3.60 -13.50
CA LEU A 154 6.53 -3.00 -13.86
C LEU A 154 6.34 -2.79 -15.38
N LEU A 155 7.30 -3.22 -16.20
CA LEU A 155 7.29 -3.03 -17.66
C LEU A 155 6.91 -4.32 -18.40
N VAL A 156 7.79 -5.33 -18.40
CA VAL A 156 7.59 -6.62 -19.08
C VAL A 156 7.92 -7.78 -18.13
N PRO A 157 7.02 -8.78 -17.96
CA PRO A 157 5.63 -8.77 -18.41
C PRO A 157 4.83 -7.66 -17.70
N TYR A 158 3.82 -7.13 -18.39
CA TYR A 158 2.95 -6.11 -17.80
C TYR A 158 2.27 -6.67 -16.53
N PRO A 159 2.33 -5.99 -15.38
CA PRO A 159 1.70 -6.46 -14.16
C PRO A 159 0.19 -6.61 -14.34
N VAL A 160 -0.36 -7.78 -14.00
CA VAL A 160 -1.81 -8.05 -14.09
C VAL A 160 -2.38 -8.29 -12.71
N ALA A 161 -3.57 -7.75 -12.45
CA ALA A 161 -4.34 -8.04 -11.25
C ALA A 161 -4.49 -9.57 -11.08
N PRO A 162 -4.31 -10.12 -9.87
CA PRO A 162 -4.32 -9.45 -8.57
C PRO A 162 -2.94 -9.01 -8.05
N PHE A 163 -1.95 -8.84 -8.93
CA PHE A 163 -0.58 -8.40 -8.61
C PHE A 163 0.10 -9.25 -7.54
N SER A 164 -0.07 -10.58 -7.65
CA SER A 164 0.50 -11.53 -6.69
C SER A 164 2.03 -11.37 -6.62
N GLY A 165 2.56 -11.32 -5.41
CA GLY A 165 3.98 -11.08 -5.17
C GLY A 165 4.38 -9.60 -5.14
N MET A 166 3.43 -8.67 -5.26
CA MET A 166 3.70 -7.23 -5.17
C MET A 166 2.91 -6.57 -4.03
N SER A 167 3.59 -5.78 -3.22
CA SER A 167 2.97 -4.84 -2.29
C SER A 167 3.16 -3.38 -2.74
N ILE A 168 2.26 -2.50 -2.31
CA ILE A 168 2.36 -1.06 -2.56
C ILE A 168 3.68 -0.53 -1.99
N TRP A 169 4.09 -1.01 -0.82
CA TRP A 169 5.33 -0.61 -0.17
C TRP A 169 6.59 -0.98 -0.97
N GLU A 170 6.65 -2.18 -1.54
CA GLU A 170 7.80 -2.57 -2.38
C GLU A 170 7.87 -1.74 -3.66
N ILE A 171 6.72 -1.46 -4.28
CA ILE A 171 6.65 -0.57 -5.45
C ILE A 171 7.10 0.85 -5.08
N TYR A 172 6.63 1.36 -3.94
CA TYR A 172 7.03 2.67 -3.41
C TYR A 172 8.55 2.80 -3.30
N LEU A 173 9.21 1.84 -2.65
CA LEU A 173 10.68 1.86 -2.51
C LEU A 173 11.39 1.81 -3.87
N LYS A 174 10.97 0.89 -4.74
CA LYS A 174 11.57 0.72 -6.07
C LYS A 174 11.42 1.96 -6.95
N VAL A 175 10.27 2.62 -6.90
CA VAL A 175 10.01 3.85 -7.67
C VAL A 175 10.83 5.03 -7.14
N HIS A 176 10.98 5.16 -5.82
CA HIS A 176 11.85 6.16 -5.20
C HIS A 176 13.34 5.95 -5.56
N ASP A 177 13.75 4.72 -5.82
CA ASP A 177 15.10 4.37 -6.28
C ASP A 177 15.35 4.61 -7.78
N ILE A 178 14.33 5.02 -8.55
CA ILE A 178 14.50 5.35 -9.97
C ILE A 178 15.42 6.56 -10.13
N LYS A 179 16.52 6.35 -10.87
CA LYS A 179 17.53 7.38 -11.11
C LYS A 179 17.01 8.42 -12.12
N SER A 180 17.08 9.70 -11.74
CA SER A 180 16.92 10.78 -12.71
C SER A 180 18.24 11.02 -13.46
N PRO A 181 18.22 11.09 -14.80
CA PRO A 181 19.40 11.43 -15.57
C PRO A 181 19.81 12.89 -15.33
N VAL A 182 21.09 13.18 -15.55
CA VAL A 182 21.65 14.54 -15.56
C VAL A 182 22.30 14.76 -16.91
N TRP A 183 21.89 15.82 -17.61
CA TRP A 183 22.45 16.18 -18.90
C TRP A 183 22.55 17.70 -19.04
N CYS A 184 23.26 18.15 -20.07
CA CYS A 184 23.45 19.56 -20.36
C CYS A 184 22.72 19.94 -21.65
N ASN A 185 22.21 21.17 -21.71
CA ASN A 185 21.75 21.73 -22.96
C ASN A 185 22.96 22.05 -23.86
N PRO A 186 22.93 21.71 -25.15
CA PRO A 186 23.95 22.17 -26.08
C PRO A 186 23.87 23.70 -26.21
N GLY A 187 24.78 24.40 -25.54
CA GLY A 187 24.91 25.85 -25.61
C GLY A 187 25.83 26.29 -26.75
N SER A 188 25.62 27.50 -27.25
CA SER A 188 26.48 28.19 -28.23
C SER A 188 27.78 28.76 -27.64
N GLY A 189 28.09 28.51 -26.36
CA GLY A 189 29.23 29.10 -25.62
C GLY A 189 30.00 28.11 -24.74
N ARG A 190 31.06 28.60 -24.06
CA ARG A 190 32.00 27.77 -23.25
C ARG A 190 31.41 27.19 -21.95
N PHE A 191 30.20 27.59 -21.55
CA PHE A 191 29.56 27.14 -20.31
C PHE A 191 28.42 26.16 -20.60
N ARG A 192 28.52 24.95 -20.02
CA ARG A 192 27.46 23.94 -20.08
C ARG A 192 26.43 24.25 -19.00
N THR A 193 25.18 24.49 -19.38
CA THR A 193 24.06 24.62 -18.44
C THR A 193 23.38 23.25 -18.28
N HIS A 194 23.16 22.85 -17.03
CA HIS A 194 22.39 21.63 -16.74
C HIS A 194 20.94 21.83 -17.15
N HIS A 195 20.36 20.80 -17.78
CA HIS A 195 18.95 20.77 -18.06
C HIS A 195 18.17 20.62 -16.73
N SER A 196 17.08 21.36 -16.57
CA SER A 196 16.36 21.46 -15.29
C SER A 196 15.33 20.36 -15.05
N CYS A 197 14.88 19.65 -16.09
CA CYS A 197 13.90 18.57 -15.90
C CYS A 197 14.47 17.42 -15.08
N ASN A 198 13.64 16.94 -14.15
CA ASN A 198 13.97 15.90 -13.20
C ASN A 198 12.87 14.84 -13.23
N LEU A 199 13.24 13.58 -13.45
CA LEU A 199 12.28 12.47 -13.45
C LEU A 199 11.77 12.16 -12.05
N ASN A 200 12.63 12.31 -11.03
CA ASN A 200 12.40 11.87 -9.67
C ASN A 200 11.15 12.52 -9.08
N GLU A 201 11.00 13.84 -9.25
CA GLU A 201 9.83 14.59 -8.73
C GLU A 201 8.50 14.00 -9.24
N ARG A 202 8.41 13.69 -10.54
CA ARG A 202 7.18 13.16 -11.13
C ARG A 202 6.88 11.73 -10.72
N VAL A 203 7.89 10.85 -10.71
CA VAL A 203 7.68 9.44 -10.34
C VAL A 203 7.36 9.28 -8.86
N THR A 204 8.00 10.07 -8.00
CA THR A 204 7.75 10.05 -6.54
C THR A 204 6.38 10.65 -6.22
N GLU A 205 5.97 11.72 -6.90
CA GLU A 205 4.63 12.29 -6.72
C GLU A 205 3.52 11.26 -6.98
N ILE A 206 3.66 10.43 -8.03
CA ILE A 206 2.69 9.38 -8.38
C ILE A 206 2.51 8.40 -7.20
N VAL A 207 3.61 7.85 -6.67
CA VAL A 207 3.54 6.86 -5.58
C VAL A 207 3.18 7.49 -4.24
N ASP A 208 3.66 8.70 -3.96
CA ASP A 208 3.36 9.44 -2.72
C ASP A 208 1.87 9.80 -2.62
N LYS A 209 1.27 10.19 -3.75
CA LYS A 209 -0.17 10.48 -3.83
C LYS A 209 -1.01 9.25 -3.54
N VAL A 210 -0.63 8.08 -4.07
CA VAL A 210 -1.31 6.82 -3.77
C VAL A 210 -1.10 6.44 -2.31
N MET A 211 0.12 6.51 -1.78
CA MET A 211 0.43 6.16 -0.39
C MET A 211 -0.31 7.01 0.65
N ARG A 212 -0.55 8.30 0.34
CA ARG A 212 -1.37 9.21 1.17
C ARG A 212 -2.86 8.92 1.10
N ARG A 213 -3.36 8.44 -0.04
CA ARG A 213 -4.79 8.11 -0.24
C ARG A 213 -5.17 6.75 0.33
N VAL A 214 -4.24 5.81 0.30
CA VAL A 214 -4.44 4.46 0.85
C VAL A 214 -4.49 4.56 2.38
N ASN A 215 -5.70 4.55 2.90
CA ASN A 215 -6.02 4.48 4.32
C ASN A 215 -6.55 3.09 4.67
N GLY A 216 -6.68 2.82 5.96
CA GLY A 216 -7.37 1.63 6.43
C GLY A 216 -8.87 1.72 6.18
N LEU A 217 -9.52 0.58 6.12
CA LEU A 217 -10.96 0.48 6.03
C LEU A 217 -11.58 0.91 7.37
N GLU A 218 -12.78 1.47 7.33
CA GLU A 218 -13.50 1.89 8.53
C GLU A 218 -14.63 0.91 8.85
N LEU A 219 -14.81 0.53 10.12
CA LEU A 219 -15.88 -0.41 10.53
C LEU A 219 -17.28 0.05 10.09
N LYS A 220 -17.51 1.37 10.05
CA LYS A 220 -18.78 1.97 9.65
C LYS A 220 -19.17 1.66 8.20
N GLU A 221 -18.21 1.43 7.32
CA GLU A 221 -18.44 0.99 5.93
C GLU A 221 -19.14 -0.39 5.86
N PHE A 222 -19.14 -1.12 6.98
CA PHE A 222 -19.67 -2.46 7.12
C PHE A 222 -20.89 -2.51 8.05
N GLY A 223 -21.44 -1.36 8.46
CA GLY A 223 -22.52 -1.29 9.43
C GLY A 223 -22.14 -1.77 10.83
N ARG A 224 -20.84 -1.82 11.15
CA ARG A 224 -20.33 -2.09 12.51
C ARG A 224 -19.90 -0.75 13.12
N THR A 225 -20.52 -0.38 14.25
CA THR A 225 -20.13 0.77 15.09
C THR A 225 -19.69 0.29 16.45
#